data_AF-A0A818TQS9-F1
#
_entry.id   AF-A0A818TQS9-F1
#
_cell.length_a   1.000
_cell.length_b   1.000
_cell.length_c   1.000
_cell.angle_alpha   90.00
_cell.angle_beta   90.00
_cell.angle_gamma   90.00
#
_symmetry.space_group_name_H-M   'P 1'
#
loop_
_entity.id
_entity.type
_entity.pdbx_description
1 polymer ?
#
loop_
_entity_poly.entity_id
_entity_poly.type
_entity_poly.pdbx_seq_one_letter_code
_entity_poly.pdbx_strand_id
1 'polypeptide(L)'
;MIFAQNTPYIQDGRYNSKTKTIEINVQYGGGCAEHKFQLEVGTCLESYPVQCDAKLIDLTTNDYCEAFIQRKVLIGLHEAGLDNNYYTGASVLIHGARDSKALIILP
;
A
#
# COMPACT_ATOMS: atom_id res chain seq x y z
N MET A 1 -22.75 -11.70 3.00
CA MET A 1 -21.32 -11.37 3.18
C MET A 1 -20.96 -10.37 2.10
N ILE A 2 -20.84 -9.09 2.46
CA ILE A 2 -20.42 -8.03 1.53
C ILE A 2 -18.90 -8.01 1.60
N PHE A 3 -18.23 -8.50 0.55
CA PHE A 3 -16.78 -8.34 0.43
C PHE A 3 -16.49 -6.85 0.37
N ALA A 4 -15.66 -6.34 1.27
CA ALA A 4 -14.99 -5.05 1.09
C ALA A 4 -14.00 -5.23 -0.08
N GLN A 5 -14.48 -5.10 -1.33
CA GLN A 5 -13.76 -5.58 -2.52
C GLN A 5 -12.52 -4.76 -2.92
N ASN A 6 -12.22 -3.65 -2.24
CA ASN A 6 -11.24 -2.69 -2.75
C ASN A 6 -9.98 -2.59 -1.90
N THR A 7 -9.64 -3.62 -1.13
CA THR A 7 -8.41 -3.64 -0.32
C THR A 7 -7.68 -4.96 -0.55
N PRO A 8 -6.47 -4.96 -1.11
CA PRO A 8 -5.73 -6.19 -1.34
C PRO A 8 -5.19 -6.75 -0.02
N TYR A 9 -4.93 -8.06 0.01
CA TYR A 9 -4.21 -8.71 1.11
C TYR A 9 -2.71 -8.46 0.95
N ILE A 10 -2.05 -7.98 2.01
CA ILE A 10 -0.61 -7.66 2.00
C ILE A 10 0.19 -8.85 2.53
N GLN A 11 1.19 -9.29 1.79
CA GLN A 11 2.11 -10.34 2.23
C GLN A 11 3.33 -9.74 2.94
N ASP A 12 3.93 -8.73 2.32
CA ASP A 12 5.06 -7.98 2.84
C ASP A 12 5.21 -6.66 2.08
N GLY A 13 6.12 -5.81 2.55
CA GLY A 13 6.55 -4.65 1.79
C GLY A 13 7.88 -4.10 2.27
N ARG A 14 8.49 -3.25 1.46
CA ARG A 14 9.76 -2.57 1.77
C ARG A 14 9.92 -1.28 0.97
N TYR A 15 10.80 -0.40 1.44
CA TYR A 15 11.30 0.70 0.62
C TYR A 15 12.46 0.23 -0.26
N ASN A 16 12.47 0.63 -1.54
CA ASN A 16 13.59 0.42 -2.45
C ASN A 16 14.28 1.76 -2.74
N SER A 17 15.50 1.93 -2.23
CA SER A 17 16.28 3.16 -2.38
C SER A 17 16.79 3.42 -3.80
N LYS A 18 16.91 2.38 -4.64
CA LYS A 18 17.37 2.53 -6.03
C LYS A 18 16.27 3.13 -6.91
N THR A 19 15.03 2.67 -6.73
CA THR A 19 13.87 3.12 -7.50
C THR A 19 13.08 4.24 -6.82
N LYS A 20 13.37 4.52 -5.54
CA LYS A 20 12.63 5.48 -4.69
C LYS A 20 11.14 5.15 -4.59
N THR A 21 10.83 3.85 -4.44
CA THR A 21 9.46 3.34 -4.39
C THR A 21 9.24 2.49 -3.15
N ILE A 22 8.01 2.51 -2.64
CA ILE A 22 7.48 1.49 -1.74
C ILE A 22 7.09 0.29 -2.60
N GLU A 23 7.68 -0.87 -2.33
CA GLU A 23 7.34 -2.15 -2.94
C GLU A 23 6.43 -2.92 -1.99
N ILE A 24 5.25 -3.33 -2.43
CA ILE A 24 4.30 -4.10 -1.61
C ILE A 24 3.91 -5.36 -2.38
N ASN A 25 4.16 -6.53 -1.79
CA ASN A 25 3.68 -7.79 -2.34
C ASN A 25 2.25 -8.02 -1.89
N VAL A 26 1.33 -8.14 -2.85
CA VAL A 26 -0.11 -8.21 -2.58
C VAL A 26 -0.77 -9.41 -3.24
N GLN A 27 -1.91 -9.80 -2.67
CA GLN A 27 -2.84 -10.78 -3.23
C GLN A 27 -4.23 -10.15 -3.34
N TYR A 28 -4.91 -10.36 -4.47
CA TYR A 28 -6.28 -9.90 -4.68
C TYR A 28 -7.02 -10.79 -5.68
N GLY A 29 -8.35 -10.70 -5.69
CA GLY A 29 -9.22 -11.35 -6.67
C GLY A 29 -9.52 -10.40 -7.84
N GLY A 30 -9.65 -10.91 -9.05
CA GLY A 30 -9.88 -10.12 -10.27
C GLY A 30 -9.12 -10.70 -11.45
N GLY A 31 -8.54 -9.83 -12.28
CA GLY A 31 -7.53 -10.19 -13.28
C GLY A 31 -7.94 -9.99 -14.74
N CYS A 32 -9.16 -9.53 -15.00
CA CYS A 32 -9.59 -9.17 -16.36
C CYS A 32 -9.44 -7.67 -16.64
N ALA A 33 -9.55 -6.84 -15.60
CA ALA A 33 -9.28 -5.43 -15.68
C ALA A 33 -7.84 -5.12 -15.25
N GLU A 34 -7.34 -3.97 -15.67
CA GLU A 34 -6.13 -3.42 -15.09
C GLU A 34 -6.42 -2.93 -13.66
N HIS A 35 -5.79 -3.56 -12.67
CA HIS A 35 -5.91 -3.14 -11.27
C HIS A 35 -5.05 -1.92 -10.98
N LYS A 36 -5.62 -0.86 -10.40
CA LYS A 36 -4.92 0.37 -10.03
C LYS A 36 -4.90 0.51 -8.50
N PHE A 37 -3.70 0.60 -7.93
CA PHE A 37 -3.54 0.71 -6.49
C PHE A 37 -3.13 2.12 -6.09
N GLN A 38 -3.64 2.58 -4.95
CA GLN A 38 -3.29 3.86 -4.34
C GLN A 38 -2.97 3.63 -2.87
N LEU A 39 -1.97 4.36 -2.36
CA LEU A 39 -1.67 4.41 -0.93
C LEU A 39 -2.34 5.65 -0.34
N GLU A 40 -3.29 5.45 0.56
CA GLU A 40 -3.90 6.53 1.34
C GLU A 40 -3.18 6.66 2.67
N VAL A 41 -2.38 7.71 2.83
CA VAL A 41 -1.69 8.02 4.09
C VAL A 41 -2.69 8.67 5.04
N GLY A 42 -2.89 8.04 6.20
CA GLY A 42 -3.75 8.50 7.26
C GLY A 42 -3.02 9.41 8.26
N THR A 43 -3.45 9.36 9.51
CA THR A 43 -2.86 10.17 10.59
C THR A 43 -1.44 9.70 10.91
N CYS A 44 -0.57 10.67 11.16
CA CYS A 44 0.76 10.44 11.71
C CYS A 44 0.82 10.91 13.16
N LEU A 45 1.52 10.16 14.00
CA LEU A 45 1.85 10.54 15.37
C LEU A 45 2.86 11.69 15.35
N GLU A 46 2.69 12.64 16.29
CA GLU A 46 3.60 13.76 16.52
C GLU A 46 4.87 13.29 17.26
N SER A 47 5.66 12.42 16.62
CA SER A 47 6.94 11.91 17.10
C SER A 47 8.05 12.13 16.09
N TYR A 48 9.32 12.01 16.51
CA TYR A 48 10.45 12.03 15.60
C TYR A 48 11.32 10.76 15.77
N PRO A 49 11.46 9.90 14.74
CA PRO A 49 10.77 9.98 13.45
C PRO A 49 9.24 9.78 13.58
N VAL A 50 8.50 10.26 12.58
CA VAL A 50 7.04 10.17 12.57
C VAL A 50 6.59 8.72 12.32
N GLN A 51 5.45 8.36 12.90
CA GLN A 51 4.82 7.06 12.71
C GLN A 51 3.46 7.29 12.08
N CYS A 52 3.21 6.71 10.90
CA CYS A 52 1.98 6.96 10.14
C CYS A 52 1.23 5.65 9.88
N ASP A 53 -0.08 5.70 9.96
CA ASP A 53 -0.94 4.67 9.41
C ASP A 53 -1.24 4.99 7.94
N ALA A 54 -1.29 3.96 7.09
CA ALA A 54 -1.70 4.10 5.70
C ALA A 54 -2.56 2.91 5.27
N LYS A 55 -3.38 3.08 4.23
CA LYS A 55 -4.19 2.01 3.66
C LYS A 55 -3.86 1.81 2.19
N LEU A 56 -3.64 0.57 1.78
CA LEU A 56 -3.53 0.25 0.36
C LEU A 56 -4.91 -0.04 -0.19
N ILE A 57 -5.33 0.71 -1.21
CA ILE A 57 -6.66 0.56 -1.82
C ILE A 57 -6.55 0.19 -3.29
N ASP A 58 -7.47 -0.66 -3.75
CA ASP A 58 -7.70 -0.97 -5.15
C ASP A 58 -8.80 -0.06 -5.68
N LEU A 59 -8.47 0.77 -6.66
CA LEU A 59 -9.40 1.69 -7.31
C LEU A 59 -10.18 1.02 -8.44
N THR A 60 -9.85 -0.22 -8.79
CA THR A 60 -10.50 -0.90 -9.89
C THR A 60 -11.92 -1.32 -9.53
N THR A 61 -12.84 -0.98 -10.42
CA THR A 61 -14.27 -1.29 -10.30
C THR A 61 -14.68 -2.23 -11.42
N ASN A 62 -15.67 -3.08 -11.17
CA ASN A 62 -16.28 -3.95 -12.18
C ASN A 62 -15.33 -5.00 -12.80
N ASP A 63 -14.37 -5.52 -12.03
CA ASP A 63 -13.66 -6.75 -12.41
C ASP A 63 -14.41 -7.97 -11.85
N TYR A 64 -15.17 -8.63 -12.73
CA TYR A 64 -15.97 -9.80 -12.38
C TYR A 64 -15.19 -11.11 -12.44
N CYS A 65 -13.91 -11.07 -12.80
CA CYS A 65 -13.11 -12.26 -12.87
C CYS A 65 -12.70 -12.71 -11.46
N GLU A 66 -12.67 -14.03 -11.26
CA GLU A 66 -12.37 -14.64 -9.96
C GLU A 66 -10.95 -15.20 -9.90
N ALA A 67 -10.03 -14.69 -10.73
CA ALA A 67 -8.65 -15.15 -10.68
C ALA A 67 -7.97 -14.61 -9.41
N PHE A 68 -7.14 -15.47 -8.82
CA PHE A 68 -6.35 -15.11 -7.65
C PHE A 68 -4.96 -14.65 -8.09
N ILE A 69 -4.71 -13.35 -7.97
CA ILE A 69 -3.51 -12.71 -8.50
C ILE A 69 -2.55 -12.37 -7.36
N GLN A 70 -1.28 -12.69 -7.56
CA GLN A 70 -0.18 -12.25 -6.70
C GLN A 70 0.75 -11.36 -7.51
N ARG A 71 1.01 -10.14 -7.04
CA ARG A 71 1.97 -9.25 -7.71
C ARG A 71 2.63 -8.28 -6.74
N LYS A 72 3.70 -7.65 -7.24
CA LYS A 72 4.34 -6.52 -6.58
C LYS A 72 3.73 -5.21 -7.08
N VAL A 73 3.26 -4.39 -6.15
CA VAL A 73 2.83 -3.01 -6.37
C VAL A 73 4.00 -2.09 -6.07
N LEU A 74 4.23 -1.11 -6.94
CA LEU A 74 5.28 -0.11 -6.81
C LEU A 74 4.61 1.25 -6.69
N ILE A 75 4.83 1.95 -5.58
CA ILE A 75 4.25 3.27 -5.33
C ILE A 75 5.39 4.25 -5.11
N GLY A 76 5.40 5.36 -5.86
CA GLY A 76 6.40 6.40 -5.67
C GLY A 76 6.18 7.16 -4.37
N LEU A 77 7.24 7.64 -3.71
CA LEU A 77 7.07 8.49 -2.51
C LEU A 77 6.28 9.76 -2.82
N HIS A 78 6.50 10.37 -3.99
CA HIS A 78 5.77 11.55 -4.43
C HIS A 78 4.27 11.27 -4.64
N GLU A 79 3.95 10.14 -5.28
CA GLU A 79 2.57 9.68 -5.48
C GLU A 79 1.84 9.45 -4.15
N ALA A 80 2.56 8.94 -3.15
CA ALA A 80 2.04 8.73 -1.80
C ALA A 80 2.04 9.99 -0.92
N GLY A 81 2.58 11.13 -1.39
CA GLY A 81 2.74 12.34 -0.57
C GLY A 81 3.76 12.21 0.58
N LEU A 82 4.73 11.29 0.44
CA LEU A 82 5.76 10.93 1.42
C LEU A 82 7.17 11.37 1.01
N ASP A 83 7.30 12.36 0.11
CA ASP A 83 8.57 12.77 -0.51
C ASP A 83 9.24 13.99 0.13
N ASN A 84 8.67 14.54 1.20
CA ASN A 84 9.22 15.69 1.92
C ASN A 84 9.95 15.29 3.21
N ASN A 85 10.71 16.23 3.78
CA ASN A 85 11.59 15.98 4.94
C ASN A 85 10.84 15.65 6.24
N TYR A 86 9.54 15.88 6.34
CA TYR A 86 8.75 15.48 7.52
C TYR A 86 8.75 13.95 7.70
N TYR A 87 8.89 13.21 6.59
CA TYR A 87 8.85 11.75 6.57
C TYR A 87 10.22 11.06 6.59
N THR A 88 11.32 11.80 6.78
CA THR A 88 12.65 11.20 6.88
C THR A 88 12.73 10.25 8.08
N GLY A 89 13.14 9.00 7.82
CA GLY A 89 13.19 7.92 8.81
C GLY A 89 11.81 7.46 9.32
N ALA A 90 10.72 7.92 8.71
CA ALA A 90 9.37 7.60 9.15
C ALA A 90 9.08 6.10 9.07
N SER A 91 8.24 5.63 9.99
CA SER A 91 7.66 4.30 9.91
C SER A 91 6.22 4.41 9.42
N VAL A 92 5.89 3.70 8.34
CA VAL A 92 4.56 3.70 7.73
C VAL A 92 3.97 2.30 7.85
N LEU A 93 2.91 2.15 8.65
CA LEU A 93 2.17 0.90 8.79
C LEU A 93 1.06 0.87 7.75
N ILE A 94 1.24 0.06 6.71
CA ILE A 94 0.28 -0.06 5.60
C ILE A 94 -0.68 -1.20 5.90
N HIS A 95 -1.97 -0.90 5.96
CA HIS A 95 -3.06 -1.83 6.21
C HIS A 95 -3.68 -2.34 4.90
N GLY A 96 -3.91 -3.65 4.85
CA GLY A 96 -4.58 -4.38 3.78
C GLY A 96 -5.85 -5.07 4.27
N ALA A 97 -6.39 -6.01 3.48
CA ALA A 97 -7.55 -6.80 3.88
C ALA A 97 -7.22 -7.85 4.95
N ARG A 98 -8.25 -8.27 5.71
CA ARG A 98 -8.15 -9.32 6.75
C ARG A 98 -7.01 -9.07 7.75
N ASP A 99 -6.86 -7.82 8.19
CA ASP A 99 -5.83 -7.37 9.13
C ASP A 99 -4.37 -7.59 8.66
N SER A 100 -4.17 -7.90 7.38
CA SER A 100 -2.84 -7.94 6.78
C SER A 100 -2.20 -6.55 6.80
N LYS A 101 -0.89 -6.50 7.02
CA LYS A 101 -0.15 -5.26 7.15
C LYS A 101 1.33 -5.40 6.82
N ALA A 102 1.95 -4.30 6.42
CA ALA A 102 3.40 -4.20 6.27
C ALA A 102 3.92 -2.92 6.93
N LEU A 103 5.00 -3.03 7.70
CA LEU A 103 5.71 -1.89 8.25
C LEU A 103 6.85 -1.50 7.31
N ILE A 104 6.81 -0.28 6.80
CA ILE A 104 7.83 0.26 5.89
C ILE A 104 8.61 1.34 6.62
N ILE A 105 9.94 1.26 6.59
CA ILE A 105 10.81 2.33 7.07
C ILE A 105 11.30 3.12 5.86
N LEU A 106 11.00 4.42 5.87
CA LEU A 106 11.42 5.38 4.85
C LEU A 106 12.90 5.80 5.07
N PRO A 107 13.58 6.28 4.01
CA PRO A 107 14.98 6.68 4.10
C PRO A 107 15.24 7.85 5.05
#